data_AF-A0A0Q9SRN1-F1
#
_entry.id   AF-A0A0Q9SRN1-F1
#
_cell.length_a   1.000
_cell.length_b   1.000
_cell.length_c   1.000
_cell.angle_alpha   90.00
_cell.angle_beta   90.00
_cell.angle_gamma   90.00
#
_symmetry.space_group_name_H-M   'P 1'
#
loop_
_entity.id
_entity.type
_entity.pdbx_description
1 polymer ?
#
loop_
_entity_poly.entity_id
_entity_poly.type
_entity_poly.pdbx_seq_one_letter_code
_entity_poly.pdbx_strand_id
1 'polypeptide(L)'
;MASINGWEFIALIVLAVVILGPERLPEYAAKLGRLVRQARAMAEGAKGQLREQMGPEFDDIDWRQYDPRQYDPRRIVREALLDPNPADADRTPPTYATSTGGFDATKPTPYDDDAT
;
A
#
# COMPACT_ATOMS: atom_id res chain seq x y z
N MET A 1 -5.62 -15.37 0.93
CA MET A 1 -5.43 -13.93 1.20
C MET A 1 -5.25 -13.78 2.70
N ALA A 2 -4.15 -13.21 3.19
CA ALA A 2 -3.88 -13.08 4.62
C ALA A 2 -4.77 -11.99 5.23
N SER A 3 -5.87 -12.38 5.85
CA SER A 3 -6.74 -11.49 6.63
C SER A 3 -6.13 -11.29 8.02
N ILE A 4 -5.21 -10.34 8.15
CA ILE A 4 -4.59 -10.00 9.45
C ILE A 4 -5.62 -9.24 10.28
N ASN A 5 -6.09 -9.90 11.33
CA ASN A 5 -6.94 -9.27 12.33
C ASN A 5 -6.08 -8.47 13.32
N GLY A 6 -6.62 -7.40 13.92
CA GLY A 6 -5.85 -6.54 14.85
C GLY A 6 -5.21 -7.30 16.02
N TRP A 7 -5.83 -8.39 16.48
CA TRP A 7 -5.28 -9.26 17.52
C TRP A 7 -4.10 -10.12 17.03
N GLU A 8 -4.12 -10.54 15.77
CA GLU A 8 -3.05 -11.31 15.14
C GLU A 8 -1.78 -10.47 15.01
N PHE A 9 -1.93 -9.18 14.67
CA PHE A 9 -0.81 -8.23 14.67
C PHE A 9 -0.18 -8.07 16.06
N ILE A 10 -0.99 -7.99 17.12
CA ILE A 10 -0.48 -7.93 18.50
C ILE A 10 0.28 -9.23 18.85
N ALA A 11 -0.27 -10.39 18.49
CA ALA A 11 0.39 -11.68 18.71
C ALA A 11 1.75 -11.76 18.02
N LEU A 12 1.86 -11.25 16.79
CA LEU A 12 3.13 -11.19 16.06
C LEU A 12 4.16 -10.27 16.74
N ILE A 13 3.73 -9.11 17.26
CA ILE A 13 4.62 -8.22 18.02
C ILE A 13 5.14 -8.92 19.28
N VAL A 14 4.26 -9.56 20.05
CA VAL A 14 4.66 -10.29 21.25
C VAL A 14 5.64 -11.41 20.90
N LEU A 15 5.35 -12.17 19.84
CA LEU A 15 6.25 -13.23 19.37
C LEU A 15 7.62 -12.67 18.96
N ALA A 16 7.65 -11.55 18.23
CA ALA A 16 8.90 -10.90 17.85
C ALA A 16 9.70 -10.42 19.08
N VAL A 17 9.03 -9.87 20.09
CA VAL A 17 9.65 -9.46 21.36
C VAL A 17 10.26 -10.67 22.09
N VAL A 18 9.57 -11.81 22.10
CA VAL A 18 10.05 -13.03 22.76
C VAL A 18 11.27 -13.61 22.03
N ILE A 19 11.21 -13.70 20.69
CA ILE A 19 12.30 -14.24 19.87
C ILE A 19 13.56 -13.37 19.96
N LEU A 20 13.39 -12.04 19.86
CA LEU A 20 14.50 -11.10 19.85
C LEU A 20 15.01 -10.75 21.25
N GLY A 21 14.14 -10.90 22.26
CA GLY A 21 14.35 -10.52 23.65
C GLY A 21 13.89 -9.07 23.93
N PRO A 22 13.08 -8.84 24.99
CA PRO A 22 12.57 -7.50 25.34
C PRO A 22 13.69 -6.52 25.70
N GLU A 23 14.78 -7.02 26.27
CA GLU A 23 15.97 -6.23 26.64
C GLU A 23 16.71 -5.66 25.42
N ARG A 24 16.73 -6.39 24.29
CA ARG A 24 17.51 -6.01 23.09
C ARG A 24 16.73 -5.17 22.09
N LEU A 25 15.40 -5.30 22.07
CA LEU A 25 14.51 -4.49 21.24
C LEU A 25 14.74 -2.97 21.33
N PRO A 26 14.78 -2.34 22.52
CA PRO A 26 14.99 -0.90 22.63
C PRO A 26 16.36 -0.49 22.10
N GLU A 27 17.38 -1.33 22.27
CA GLU A 27 18.72 -1.08 21.73
C GLU A 27 18.71 -1.07 20.19
N TYR A 28 18.05 -2.03 19.55
CA TYR A 28 17.91 -2.10 18.10
C TYR A 28 17.03 -0.97 17.55
N ALA A 29 15.92 -0.65 18.22
CA ALA A 29 15.06 0.46 17.84
C ALA A 29 15.82 1.80 17.90
N ALA A 30 16.66 1.99 18.92
CA ALA A 30 17.52 3.17 19.03
C ALA A 30 18.60 3.21 17.93
N LYS A 31 19.16 2.07 17.52
CA LYS A 31 20.09 1.98 16.36
C LYS A 31 19.38 2.34 15.06
N LEU A 32 18.21 1.77 14.81
CA LEU A 32 17.39 2.09 13.64
C LEU A 32 16.99 3.57 13.61
N GLY A 33 16.55 4.13 14.75
CA GLY A 33 16.19 5.54 14.85
C GLY A 33 17.37 6.48 14.54
N ARG A 34 18.59 6.11 14.96
CA ARG A 34 19.82 6.84 14.59
C ARG A 34 20.09 6.77 13.09
N LEU A 35 19.97 5.58 12.48
CA LEU A 35 20.14 5.39 11.04
C LEU A 35 19.11 6.21 10.24
N VAL A 36 17.84 6.20 10.65
CA VAL A 36 16.78 6.98 10.00
C VAL A 36 17.05 8.48 10.10
N ARG A 37 17.49 8.97 11.27
CA ARG A 37 17.86 10.39 11.44
C ARG A 37 19.05 10.77 10.56
N GLN A 38 20.05 9.92 10.45
CA GLN A 38 21.22 10.15 9.62
C GLN A 38 20.86 10.13 8.12
N ALA A 39 20.05 9.15 7.70
CA ALA A 39 19.53 9.08 6.33
C ALA A 39 18.69 10.32 5.99
N ARG A 40 17.86 10.79 6.92
CA ARG A 40 17.09 12.02 6.75
C ARG A 40 18.00 13.25 6.61
N ALA A 41 19.00 13.40 7.48
CA ALA A 41 19.94 14.52 7.40
C ALA A 41 20.74 14.50 6.08
N MET A 42 21.12 13.32 5.61
CA MET A 42 21.78 13.13 4.31
C MET A 42 20.86 13.52 3.15
N ALA A 43 19.59 13.09 3.18
CA ALA A 43 18.60 13.44 2.17
C ALA A 43 18.30 14.96 2.14
N GLU A 44 18.21 15.61 3.31
CA GLU A 44 18.03 17.06 3.42
C GLU A 44 19.25 17.82 2.86
N GLY A 45 20.48 17.35 3.14
CA GLY A 45 21.70 17.91 2.58
C GLY A 45 21.83 17.73 1.06
N ALA A 46 21.49 16.55 0.55
CA ALA A 46 21.46 16.28 -0.89
C ALA A 46 20.41 17.15 -1.60
N LYS A 47 19.21 17.30 -1.02
CA LYS A 47 18.16 18.20 -1.53
C LYS A 47 18.64 19.65 -1.58
N GLY A 48 19.41 20.10 -0.59
CA GLY A 48 20.04 21.43 -0.59
C GLY A 48 20.99 21.62 -1.77
N GLN A 49 21.94 20.71 -1.96
CA GLN A 49 22.91 20.78 -3.06
C GLN A 49 22.27 20.69 -4.44
N LEU A 50 21.20 19.90 -4.57
CA LEU A 50 20.48 19.71 -5.82
C LEU A 50 19.63 20.94 -6.16
N ARG A 51 19.05 21.61 -5.16
CA ARG A 51 18.35 22.90 -5.29
C ARG A 51 19.30 24.03 -5.69
N GLU A 52 20.53 23.99 -5.19
CA GLU A 52 21.55 25.03 -5.45
C GLU A 52 22.18 24.90 -6.85
N GLN A 53 22.25 23.67 -7.38
CA GLN A 53 22.81 23.40 -8.71
C GLN A 53 21.80 23.45 -9.87
N MET A 54 20.53 23.09 -9.65
CA MET A 54 19.52 23.10 -10.72
C MET A 54 18.75 24.43 -10.83
N GLY A 55 18.92 25.36 -9.89
CA GLY A 55 18.20 26.63 -9.93
C GLY A 55 16.66 26.44 -9.87
N PRO A 56 15.86 27.44 -10.28
CA PRO A 56 14.40 27.46 -10.12
C PRO A 56 13.64 26.30 -10.79
N GLU A 57 14.30 25.45 -11.58
CA GLU A 57 13.73 24.22 -12.15
C GLU A 57 13.47 23.12 -11.09
N PHE A 58 13.91 23.31 -9.84
CA PHE A 58 13.58 22.43 -8.70
C PHE A 58 12.14 22.58 -8.19
N ASP A 59 11.49 23.73 -8.46
CA ASP A 59 10.13 24.04 -7.99
C ASP A 59 9.04 23.34 -8.83
N ASP A 60 9.34 22.90 -10.05
CA ASP A 60 8.39 22.17 -10.92
C ASP A 60 8.27 20.68 -10.57
N ILE A 61 9.14 20.16 -9.69
CA ILE A 61 8.99 18.79 -9.18
C ILE A 61 8.02 18.85 -7.98
N ASP A 62 6.80 18.36 -8.20
CA ASP A 62 5.72 18.33 -7.20
C ASP A 62 6.01 17.33 -6.06
N TRP A 63 6.94 17.68 -5.17
CA TRP A 63 7.32 16.85 -4.02
C TRP A 63 6.20 16.74 -2.97
N ARG A 64 5.13 17.55 -3.07
CA ARG A 64 3.98 17.47 -2.15
C ARG A 64 3.21 16.17 -2.32
N GLN A 65 3.25 15.55 -3.51
CA GLN A 65 2.66 14.23 -3.73
C GLN A 65 3.44 13.09 -3.03
N TYR A 66 4.69 13.34 -2.66
CA TYR A 66 5.59 12.37 -2.03
C TYR A 66 5.85 12.65 -0.54
N ASP A 67 5.21 13.65 0.06
CA ASP A 67 5.34 13.91 1.49
C ASP A 67 4.51 12.88 2.29
N PRO A 68 5.14 11.92 2.99
CA PRO A 68 4.44 10.84 3.69
C PRO A 68 3.56 11.34 4.84
N ARG A 69 3.70 12.61 5.26
CA ARG A 69 2.86 13.21 6.31
C ARG A 69 1.63 13.92 5.76
N GLN A 70 1.59 14.19 4.45
CA GLN A 70 0.45 14.80 3.76
C GLN A 70 -0.46 13.78 3.07
N TYR A 71 -0.13 12.49 3.19
CA TYR A 71 -1.08 11.39 2.91
C TYR A 71 -2.16 11.37 4.01
N ASP A 72 -3.05 12.36 3.98
CA ASP A 72 -4.15 12.49 4.93
C ASP A 72 -5.30 11.59 4.46
N PRO A 73 -5.52 10.43 5.09
CA PRO A 73 -6.50 9.44 4.63
C PRO A 73 -7.92 10.01 4.57
N ARG A 74 -8.20 11.07 5.34
CA ARG A 74 -9.48 11.76 5.34
C ARG A 74 -9.75 12.49 4.02
N ARG A 75 -8.72 12.95 3.30
CA ARG A 75 -8.91 13.56 1.97
C ARG A 75 -9.30 12.52 0.93
N ILE A 76 -8.61 11.38 0.90
CA ILE A 76 -8.92 10.26 -0.02
C ILE A 76 -10.36 9.76 0.20
N VAL A 77 -10.79 9.61 1.46
CA VAL A 77 -12.16 9.18 1.79
C VAL A 77 -13.19 10.27 1.44
N ARG A 78 -12.86 11.55 1.63
CA ARG A 78 -13.75 12.66 1.25
C ARG A 78 -13.86 12.80 -0.26
N GLU A 79 -12.78 12.67 -1.01
CA GLU A 79 -12.81 12.62 -2.47
C GLU A 79 -13.64 11.43 -2.97
N ALA A 80 -13.52 10.25 -2.34
CA ALA A 80 -14.36 9.09 -2.66
C ALA A 80 -15.85 9.26 -2.28
N LEU A 81 -16.19 10.18 -1.37
CA LEU A 81 -17.56 10.47 -0.95
C LEU A 81 -18.17 11.71 -1.64
N LEU A 82 -17.34 12.62 -2.14
CA LEU A 82 -17.72 13.90 -2.74
C LEU A 82 -17.65 13.91 -4.27
N ASP A 83 -17.12 12.85 -4.90
CA ASP A 83 -17.26 12.60 -6.33
C ASP A 83 -18.57 11.83 -6.58
N PRO A 84 -19.70 12.50 -6.89
CA PRO A 84 -20.87 11.83 -7.42
C PRO A 84 -20.53 11.35 -8.83
N ASN A 85 -19.91 10.19 -8.92
CA ASN A 85 -19.74 9.51 -10.18
C ASN A 85 -21.14 9.22 -10.75
N PRO A 86 -21.50 9.70 -11.96
CA PRO A 86 -22.79 9.40 -12.58
C PRO A 86 -22.99 7.89 -12.86
N ALA A 87 -21.98 7.03 -12.62
CA ALA A 87 -22.15 5.58 -12.67
C ALA A 87 -22.84 4.97 -11.43
N ASP A 88 -23.07 5.73 -10.35
CA ASP A 88 -23.81 5.21 -9.19
C ASP A 88 -25.35 5.20 -9.40
N ALA A 89 -25.83 5.70 -10.55
CA ALA A 89 -27.19 5.43 -11.03
C ALA A 89 -27.33 4.03 -11.66
N ASP A 90 -26.23 3.33 -12.00
CA ASP A 90 -26.23 2.04 -12.70
C ASP A 90 -25.52 0.90 -11.94
N ARG A 91 -24.92 1.20 -10.77
CA ARG A 91 -24.29 0.18 -9.92
C ARG A 91 -25.28 -0.39 -8.94
N THR A 92 -26.11 -1.27 -9.48
CA THR A 92 -26.53 -2.47 -8.72
C THR A 92 -25.26 -3.07 -8.10
N PRO A 93 -25.23 -3.37 -6.77
CA PRO A 93 -24.08 -4.06 -6.19
C PRO A 93 -23.78 -5.32 -7.03
N PRO A 94 -22.52 -5.72 -7.23
CA PRO A 94 -22.22 -6.93 -7.96
C PRO A 94 -22.81 -8.11 -7.18
N THR A 95 -24.02 -8.50 -7.54
CA THR A 95 -24.53 -9.83 -7.33
C THR A 95 -23.58 -10.71 -8.13
N TYR A 96 -22.65 -11.35 -7.44
CA TYR A 96 -21.96 -12.51 -8.00
C TYR A 96 -23.07 -13.50 -8.33
N ALA A 97 -23.51 -13.50 -9.60
CA ALA A 97 -24.39 -14.53 -10.09
C ALA A 97 -23.59 -15.82 -9.96
N THR A 98 -23.93 -16.63 -8.96
CA THR A 98 -23.58 -18.05 -8.97
C THR A 98 -24.18 -18.61 -10.25
N SER A 99 -23.37 -18.68 -11.31
CA SER A 99 -23.74 -19.42 -12.51
C SER A 99 -23.71 -20.89 -12.13
N THR A 100 -24.83 -21.38 -11.64
CA THR A 100 -25.13 -22.81 -11.59
C THR A 100 -25.41 -23.26 -13.02
N GLY A 101 -24.40 -23.17 -13.90
CA GLY A 101 -24.42 -23.78 -15.22
C GLY A 101 -24.04 -25.24 -15.03
N GLY A 102 -25.05 -26.12 -15.01
CA GLY A 102 -24.84 -27.56 -14.93
C GLY A 102 -23.94 -28.04 -16.07
N PHE A 103 -22.95 -28.87 -15.74
CA PHE A 103 -22.14 -29.59 -16.71
C PHE A 103 -23.02 -30.53 -17.53
N ASP A 104 -23.16 -30.25 -18.84
CA ASP A 104 -23.93 -31.08 -19.77
C ASP A 104 -23.01 -32.18 -20.34
N ALA A 105 -23.04 -33.35 -19.69
CA ALA A 105 -22.21 -34.51 -20.01
C ALA A 105 -22.48 -35.11 -21.40
N THR A 106 -23.52 -34.65 -22.11
CA THR A 106 -23.85 -35.15 -23.45
C THR A 106 -23.15 -34.37 -24.57
N LYS A 107 -22.48 -33.26 -24.24
CA LYS A 107 -21.69 -32.51 -25.22
C LYS A 107 -20.23 -32.98 -25.18
N PRO A 108 -19.64 -33.36 -26.33
CA PRO A 108 -18.22 -33.66 -26.36
C PRO A 108 -17.42 -32.43 -25.93
N THR A 109 -16.41 -32.65 -25.10
CA THR A 109 -15.49 -31.59 -24.68
C THR A 109 -14.83 -30.99 -25.91
N PRO A 110 -14.82 -29.64 -26.06
CA PRO A 110 -14.18 -29.00 -27.20
C PRO A 110 -12.70 -29.39 -27.28
N TYR A 111 -12.26 -29.77 -28.48
CA TYR A 111 -10.86 -30.04 -28.75
C TYR A 111 -10.09 -28.70 -28.80
N ASP A 112 -8.94 -28.64 -28.15
CA ASP A 112 -8.07 -27.47 -28.08
C ASP A 112 -6.97 -27.60 -29.15
N ASP A 113 -7.09 -26.83 -30.24
CA ASP A 113 -6.20 -26.89 -31.40
C ASP A 113 -4.84 -26.18 -31.16
N ASP A 114 -4.69 -25.45 -30.04
CA ASP A 114 -3.47 -24.68 -29.74
C ASP A 114 -2.44 -25.48 -28.91
N ALA A 115 -2.70 -26.77 -28.65
CA ALA A 115 -1.77 -27.65 -27.96
C ALA A 115 -0.82 -28.36 -28.95
N THR A 116 0.28 -27.72 -29.34
CA THR A 116 1.44 -28.37 -30.02
C THR A 116 2.76 -27.80 -29.52
#